data_AF-A0A2V2SHE3-F1
#
_entry.id   AF-A0A2V2SHE3-F1
#
_cell.length_a   1.000
_cell.length_b   1.000
_cell.length_c   1.000
_cell.angle_alpha   90.00
_cell.angle_beta   90.00
_cell.angle_gamma   90.00
#
_symmetry.space_group_name_H-M   'P 1'
#
loop_
_entity.id
_entity.type
_entity.pdbx_description
1 polymer ?
#
loop_
_entity_poly.entity_id
_entity_poly.type
_entity_poly.pdbx_seq_one_letter_code
_entity_poly.pdbx_strand_id
1 'polypeptide(L)'
;MTLGPDGNFYGTASGGGSSGNGTVFQVTPSGALTTLASFAGTNGAMPQAGLTLRPDGNLYGTTPGGGASGIGVIYRLNLPPPFGYTPSITISNNGTGNLTLRLASAPGSTNRLWATTNLAVPMPQWEVIATILTDSNGFSVFSDTNTTSLKARYYRLSLP
;
A
#
# COMPACT_ATOMS: atom_id res chain seq x y z
N MET A 1 15.54 5.45 -11.86
CA MET A 1 14.51 4.65 -11.17
C MET A 1 14.45 5.07 -9.71
N THR A 2 13.32 4.83 -9.06
CA THR A 2 13.02 5.28 -7.70
C THR A 2 12.40 4.13 -6.93
N LEU A 3 12.91 3.83 -5.74
CA LEU A 3 12.32 2.82 -4.85
C LEU A 3 11.03 3.39 -4.26
N GLY A 4 9.92 2.70 -4.47
CA GLY A 4 8.65 3.02 -3.85
C GLY A 4 8.50 2.38 -2.47
N PRO A 5 7.53 2.84 -1.68
CA PRO A 5 7.37 2.41 -0.30
C PRO A 5 6.77 1.00 -0.17
N ASP A 6 6.25 0.44 -1.27
CA ASP A 6 5.80 -0.95 -1.38
C ASP A 6 6.96 -1.93 -1.70
N GLY A 7 8.20 -1.44 -1.72
CA GLY A 7 9.41 -2.22 -2.01
C GLY A 7 9.67 -2.46 -3.50
N ASN A 8 8.85 -1.91 -4.40
CA ASN A 8 9.03 -2.04 -5.84
C ASN A 8 9.81 -0.85 -6.42
N PHE A 9 10.44 -1.04 -7.57
CA PHE A 9 11.15 0.02 -8.27
C PHE A 9 10.27 0.63 -9.36
N TYR A 10 10.26 1.94 -9.46
CA TYR A 10 9.47 2.68 -10.44
C TYR A 10 10.37 3.48 -11.36
N GLY A 11 9.97 3.58 -12.63
CA GLY A 11 10.74 4.28 -13.64
C GLY A 11 9.92 4.70 -14.84
N THR A 12 10.61 5.33 -15.77
CA THR A 12 10.04 5.79 -17.04
C THR A 12 10.89 5.29 -18.19
N ALA A 13 10.25 4.95 -19.30
CA ALA A 13 10.91 4.69 -20.57
C ALA A 13 10.58 5.84 -21.53
N SER A 14 11.60 6.42 -22.17
CA SER A 14 11.44 7.58 -23.07
C SER A 14 10.71 7.24 -24.37
N GLY A 15 10.61 5.95 -24.72
CA GLY A 15 9.88 5.44 -25.88
C GLY A 15 9.08 4.19 -25.54
N GLY A 16 8.17 3.80 -26.43
CA GLY A 16 7.21 2.71 -26.23
C GLY A 16 5.82 3.21 -25.81
N GLY A 17 4.97 2.29 -25.32
CA GLY A 17 3.56 2.57 -25.04
C GLY A 17 2.72 2.64 -26.32
N SER A 18 1.41 2.89 -26.17
CA SER A 18 0.44 2.86 -27.28
C SER A 18 0.72 3.85 -28.41
N SER A 19 1.44 4.94 -28.14
CA SER A 19 1.77 5.98 -29.13
C SER A 19 3.27 6.20 -29.32
N GLY A 20 4.12 5.33 -28.78
CA GLY A 20 5.58 5.49 -28.86
C GLY A 20 6.17 6.63 -28.01
N ASN A 21 5.35 7.40 -27.29
CA ASN A 21 5.75 8.59 -26.53
C ASN A 21 6.32 8.27 -25.13
N GLY A 22 6.47 7.00 -24.77
CA GLY A 22 7.05 6.55 -23.51
C GLY A 22 6.03 5.97 -22.53
N THR A 23 6.54 5.39 -21.44
CA THR A 23 5.74 4.73 -20.40
C THR A 23 6.23 5.07 -18.99
N VAL A 24 5.35 4.86 -18.01
CA VAL A 24 5.72 4.69 -16.60
C VAL A 24 5.59 3.21 -16.26
N PHE A 25 6.58 2.66 -15.57
CA PHE A 25 6.63 1.24 -15.24
C PHE A 25 7.01 0.98 -13.78
N GLN A 26 6.69 -0.22 -13.32
CA GLN A 26 7.07 -0.82 -12.04
C GLN A 26 7.87 -2.10 -12.30
N VAL A 27 8.88 -2.35 -11.48
CA VAL A 27 9.68 -3.58 -11.46
C VAL A 27 9.71 -4.11 -10.04
N THR A 28 9.33 -5.37 -9.84
CA THR A 28 9.49 -6.03 -8.53
C THR A 28 10.98 -6.31 -8.25
N PRO A 29 11.39 -6.51 -6.98
CA PRO A 29 12.75 -6.96 -6.68
C PRO A 29 13.14 -8.29 -7.37
N SER A 30 12.16 -9.11 -7.73
CA SER A 30 12.34 -10.34 -8.50
C SER A 30 12.41 -10.14 -10.02
N GLY A 31 12.30 -8.89 -10.51
CA GLY A 31 12.46 -8.53 -11.91
C GLY A 31 11.18 -8.54 -12.75
N ALA A 32 9.99 -8.71 -12.15
CA ALA A 32 8.74 -8.66 -12.90
C ALA A 32 8.40 -7.22 -13.29
N LEU A 33 8.33 -6.95 -14.60
CA LEU A 33 8.03 -5.64 -15.17
C LEU A 33 6.52 -5.48 -15.42
N THR A 34 5.95 -4.37 -14.96
CA THR A 34 4.56 -3.97 -15.21
C THR A 34 4.53 -2.56 -15.80
N THR A 35 3.84 -2.37 -16.92
CA THR A 35 3.56 -1.03 -17.45
C THR A 35 2.36 -0.45 -16.72
N LEU A 36 2.54 0.70 -16.06
CA LEU A 36 1.50 1.36 -15.27
C LEU A 36 0.74 2.42 -16.07
N ALA A 37 1.43 3.10 -16.98
CA ALA A 37 0.85 4.15 -17.82
C ALA A 37 1.58 4.28 -19.16
N SER A 38 0.86 4.70 -20.19
CA SER A 38 1.42 5.12 -21.48
C SER A 38 1.20 6.61 -21.71
N PHE A 39 2.23 7.26 -22.26
CA PHE A 39 2.14 8.63 -22.73
C PHE A 39 1.59 8.65 -24.17
N ALA A 40 0.78 9.66 -24.47
CA ALA A 40 0.07 9.81 -25.74
C ALA A 40 0.22 11.22 -26.33
N GLY A 41 1.19 12.00 -25.86
CA GLY A 41 1.38 13.40 -26.25
C GLY A 41 0.51 14.33 -25.42
N THR A 42 -0.80 14.12 -25.37
CA THR A 42 -1.73 14.99 -24.61
C THR A 42 -1.49 14.97 -23.10
N ASN A 43 -1.03 13.85 -22.56
CA ASN A 43 -0.67 13.65 -21.15
C ASN A 43 0.86 13.68 -20.90
N GLY A 44 1.64 14.14 -21.88
CA GLY A 44 3.10 14.17 -21.85
C GLY A 44 3.75 13.29 -22.93
N ALA A 45 5.06 13.45 -23.13
CA ALA A 45 5.88 12.69 -24.07
C ALA A 45 7.38 12.71 -23.72
N MET A 46 8.07 11.62 -24.06
CA MET A 46 9.51 11.43 -23.90
C MET A 46 9.99 11.65 -22.45
N PRO A 47 9.42 10.98 -21.44
CA PRO A 47 9.89 11.12 -20.06
C PRO A 47 11.38 10.74 -19.96
N GLN A 48 12.20 11.68 -19.48
CA GLN A 48 13.66 11.53 -19.37
C GLN A 48 14.17 11.51 -17.92
N ALA A 49 13.38 12.05 -16.99
CA ALA A 49 13.79 12.20 -15.60
C ALA A 49 13.29 11.04 -14.72
N GLY A 50 14.05 10.73 -13.67
CA GLY A 50 13.59 9.84 -12.61
C GLY A 50 12.39 10.41 -11.85
N LEU A 51 11.63 9.53 -11.20
CA LEU A 51 10.48 9.92 -10.39
C LEU A 51 10.93 10.41 -9.01
N THR A 52 10.24 11.39 -8.44
CA THR A 52 10.47 11.84 -7.06
C THR A 52 9.38 11.29 -6.16
N LEU A 53 9.77 10.50 -5.15
CA LEU A 53 8.85 10.09 -4.08
C LEU A 53 8.65 11.26 -3.12
N ARG A 54 7.40 11.56 -2.80
CA ARG A 54 7.06 12.56 -1.78
C ARG A 54 6.45 11.94 -0.52
N PRO A 55 6.39 12.68 0.60
CA PRO A 55 5.82 12.21 1.85
C PRO A 55 4.33 11.83 1.79
N ASP A 56 3.62 12.25 0.74
CA ASP A 56 2.24 11.85 0.47
C ASP A 56 2.13 10.45 -0.14
N GLY A 57 3.26 9.74 -0.31
CA GLY A 57 3.33 8.38 -0.82
C GLY A 57 3.25 8.27 -2.34
N ASN A 58 3.15 9.40 -3.05
CA ASN A 58 3.03 9.41 -4.50
C ASN A 58 4.36 9.70 -5.19
N LEU A 59 4.46 9.25 -6.44
CA LEU A 59 5.59 9.53 -7.31
C LEU A 59 5.25 10.67 -8.26
N TYR A 60 6.15 11.62 -8.37
CA TYR A 60 6.01 12.79 -9.21
C TYR A 60 7.05 12.78 -10.31
N GLY A 61 6.66 13.17 -11.51
CA GLY A 61 7.56 13.21 -12.67
C GLY A 61 7.23 14.34 -13.61
N THR A 62 8.12 14.54 -14.57
CA THR A 62 8.00 15.56 -15.61
C THR A 62 8.26 14.94 -16.97
N THR A 63 7.53 15.40 -17.98
CA THR A 63 7.86 15.12 -19.38
C THR A 63 8.38 16.40 -20.04
N PRO A 64 9.44 16.35 -20.86
CA PRO A 64 9.95 17.51 -21.59
C PRO A 64 9.10 17.89 -22.80
N GLY A 65 8.28 16.96 -23.32
CA GLY A 65 7.36 17.20 -24.45
C GLY A 65 5.92 16.83 -24.13
N GLY A 66 5.00 17.22 -25.01
CA GLY A 66 3.57 16.95 -24.88
C GLY A 66 2.82 17.98 -24.03
N GLY A 67 1.62 17.64 -23.57
CA GLY A 67 0.69 18.56 -22.92
C GLY A 67 0.01 19.50 -23.91
N ALA A 68 -0.88 20.38 -23.41
CA ALA A 68 -1.68 21.28 -24.24
C ALA A 68 -0.84 22.23 -25.11
N SER A 69 0.33 22.63 -24.62
CA SER A 69 1.25 23.56 -25.31
C SER A 69 2.45 22.85 -25.92
N GLY A 70 2.54 21.51 -25.85
CA GLY A 70 3.66 20.73 -26.41
C GLY A 70 4.99 20.81 -25.64
N ILE A 71 5.06 21.63 -24.59
CA ILE A 71 6.26 21.95 -23.80
C ILE A 71 6.43 21.09 -22.53
N GLY A 72 5.64 20.03 -22.39
CA GLY A 72 5.72 19.11 -21.27
C GLY A 72 4.63 19.26 -20.23
N VAL A 73 4.59 18.30 -19.29
CA VAL A 73 3.69 18.30 -18.14
C VAL A 73 4.41 17.86 -16.87
N ILE A 74 3.85 18.24 -15.73
CA ILE A 74 4.11 17.58 -14.44
C ILE A 74 2.99 16.57 -14.22
N TYR A 75 3.32 15.35 -13.82
CA TYR A 75 2.34 14.32 -13.51
C TYR A 75 2.59 13.70 -12.14
N ARG A 76 1.52 13.11 -11.59
CA ARG A 76 1.54 12.33 -10.36
C ARG A 76 1.08 10.92 -10.69
N LEU A 77 1.88 9.93 -10.30
CA LEU A 77 1.47 8.54 -10.24
C LEU A 77 0.90 8.29 -8.83
N ASN A 78 -0.40 8.06 -8.78
CA ASN A 78 -1.04 7.54 -7.58
C ASN A 78 -0.61 6.09 -7.45
N LEU A 79 0.28 5.81 -6.52
CA LEU A 79 0.52 4.42 -6.17
C LEU A 79 -0.75 3.90 -5.48
N PRO A 80 -1.22 2.68 -5.80
CA PRO A 80 -2.27 2.08 -4.99
C PRO A 80 -1.79 2.17 -3.55
N PRO A 81 -2.74 2.30 -2.61
CA PRO A 81 -2.39 2.31 -1.22
C PRO A 81 -1.32 1.24 -1.00
N PRO A 82 -0.33 1.53 -0.14
CA PRO A 82 -0.05 2.84 0.49
C PRO A 82 1.25 2.98 1.31
N PHE A 83 1.68 4.21 1.53
CA PHE A 83 1.98 4.68 2.90
C PHE A 83 1.60 6.17 2.95
N GLY A 84 1.06 6.71 4.04
CA GLY A 84 1.13 6.25 5.43
C GLY A 84 0.08 5.26 5.94
N TYR A 85 0.45 3.98 6.02
CA TYR A 85 -0.25 3.10 6.96
C TYR A 85 0.14 3.45 8.38
N THR A 86 -0.81 4.02 9.11
CA THR A 86 -1.01 3.57 10.48
C THR A 86 -1.75 2.23 10.39
N PRO A 87 -1.12 1.09 10.76
CA PRO A 87 -1.82 -0.19 10.74
C PRO A 87 -3.15 -0.04 11.48
N SER A 88 -4.24 -0.40 10.82
CA SER A 88 -5.58 -0.23 11.39
C SER A 88 -6.26 -1.58 11.53
N ILE A 89 -6.99 -1.72 12.62
CA ILE A 89 -7.96 -2.80 12.80
C ILE A 89 -9.34 -2.16 12.81
N THR A 90 -10.24 -2.68 11.99
CA THR A 90 -11.68 -2.48 12.16
C THR A 90 -12.29 -3.75 12.73
N ILE A 91 -13.15 -3.62 13.73
CA ILE A 91 -13.78 -4.75 14.43
C ILE A 91 -15.28 -4.69 14.16
N SER A 92 -15.88 -5.81 13.76
CA SER A 92 -17.33 -5.96 13.65
C SER A 92 -17.80 -7.21 14.41
N ASN A 93 -18.93 -7.11 15.10
CA ASN A 93 -19.59 -8.27 15.72
C ASN A 93 -20.62 -8.84 14.73
N ASN A 94 -20.56 -10.15 14.48
CA ASN A 94 -21.45 -10.81 13.52
C ASN A 94 -22.82 -11.20 14.11
N GLY A 95 -23.17 -10.70 15.31
CA GLY A 95 -24.43 -11.01 16.00
C GLY A 95 -24.45 -12.36 16.72
N THR A 96 -23.42 -13.19 16.52
CA THR A 96 -23.22 -14.49 17.18
C THR A 96 -22.28 -14.42 18.39
N GLY A 97 -21.76 -13.23 18.70
CA GLY A 97 -20.74 -13.01 19.72
C GLY A 97 -19.31 -13.19 19.23
N ASN A 98 -19.09 -13.76 18.03
CA ASN A 98 -17.79 -13.78 17.37
C ASN A 98 -17.45 -12.41 16.77
N LEU A 99 -16.17 -12.05 16.79
CA LEU A 99 -15.67 -10.80 16.21
C LEU A 99 -14.92 -11.06 14.90
N THR A 100 -15.22 -10.27 13.88
CA THR A 100 -14.44 -10.19 12.65
C THR A 100 -13.52 -8.97 12.75
N LEU A 101 -12.22 -9.20 12.56
CA LEU A 101 -11.20 -8.18 12.52
C LEU A 101 -10.72 -8.02 11.08
N ARG A 102 -10.91 -6.83 10.53
CA ARG A 102 -10.36 -6.45 9.22
C ARG A 102 -9.11 -5.62 9.43
N LEU A 103 -7.99 -6.10 8.91
CA LEU A 103 -6.68 -5.49 9.04
C LEU A 103 -6.33 -4.75 7.74
N ALA A 104 -5.68 -3.60 7.89
CA ALA A 104 -5.05 -2.89 6.78
C ALA A 104 -3.61 -2.49 7.13
N SER A 105 -2.66 -2.94 6.32
CA SER A 105 -1.20 -2.72 6.42
C SER A 105 -0.54 -3.06 5.08
N ALA A 106 0.77 -2.78 4.90
CA ALA A 106 1.49 -2.93 3.62
C ALA A 106 1.11 -4.15 2.81
N PRO A 107 0.87 -4.06 1.48
CA PRO A 107 0.58 -5.25 0.71
C PRO A 107 1.70 -6.27 0.86
N GLY A 108 1.37 -7.53 1.13
CA GLY A 108 2.35 -8.56 1.41
C GLY A 108 3.13 -8.38 2.73
N SER A 109 2.69 -7.50 3.63
CA SER A 109 3.31 -7.36 4.95
C SER A 109 2.78 -8.38 5.94
N THR A 110 3.71 -8.94 6.73
CA THR A 110 3.39 -9.79 7.86
C THR A 110 3.16 -8.93 9.10
N ASN A 111 2.06 -9.14 9.81
CA ASN A 111 1.66 -8.39 10.99
C ASN A 111 1.35 -9.35 12.14
N ARG A 112 1.74 -9.00 13.37
CA ARG A 112 1.32 -9.70 14.58
C ARG A 112 0.07 -9.05 15.15
N LEU A 113 -0.98 -9.85 15.29
CA LEU A 113 -2.21 -9.47 15.98
C LEU A 113 -2.13 -9.95 17.44
N TRP A 114 -2.24 -9.00 18.35
CA TRP A 114 -2.23 -9.25 19.77
C TRP A 114 -3.62 -9.02 20.37
N ALA A 115 -3.95 -9.75 21.42
CA ALA A 115 -5.15 -9.51 22.19
C ALA A 115 -4.92 -9.60 23.71
N THR A 116 -5.79 -8.93 24.46
CA THR A 116 -5.89 -9.06 25.92
C THR A 116 -7.33 -8.84 26.39
N THR A 117 -7.68 -9.36 27.56
CA THR A 117 -8.97 -9.09 28.23
C THR A 117 -8.86 -7.99 29.28
N ASN A 118 -7.64 -7.54 29.60
CA ASN A 118 -7.39 -6.61 30.70
C ASN A 118 -6.28 -5.60 30.35
N LEU A 119 -6.59 -4.30 30.47
CA LEU A 119 -5.65 -3.20 30.29
C LEU A 119 -5.05 -2.68 31.60
N ALA A 120 -5.28 -3.37 32.73
CA ALA A 120 -4.79 -2.95 34.03
C ALA A 120 -3.25 -2.82 34.04
N VAL A 121 -2.80 -1.69 34.59
CA VAL A 121 -1.40 -1.40 34.89
C VAL A 121 -0.95 -2.18 36.14
N PRO A 122 0.35 -2.51 36.28
CA PRO A 122 1.49 -1.96 35.54
C PRO A 122 1.82 -2.66 34.21
N MET A 123 1.35 -3.89 33.98
CA MET A 123 1.66 -4.63 32.75
C MET A 123 0.46 -5.45 32.27
N PRO A 124 -0.24 -5.02 31.19
CA PRO A 124 -1.26 -5.85 30.58
C PRO A 124 -0.66 -7.10 29.94
N GLN A 125 -1.27 -8.26 30.16
CA GLN A 125 -0.87 -9.53 29.56
C GLN A 125 -1.40 -9.61 28.12
N TRP A 126 -0.56 -9.27 27.16
CA TRP A 126 -0.87 -9.38 25.73
C TRP A 126 -0.39 -10.71 25.16
N GLU A 127 -1.25 -11.37 24.40
CA GLU A 127 -0.95 -12.63 23.72
C GLU A 127 -1.02 -12.43 22.20
N VAL A 128 -0.07 -13.03 21.46
CA VAL A 128 -0.18 -13.10 20.00
C VAL A 128 -1.23 -14.14 19.67
N ILE A 129 -2.31 -13.70 19.01
CA ILE A 129 -3.40 -14.59 18.60
C ILE A 129 -3.33 -14.96 17.12
N ALA A 130 -2.61 -14.17 16.31
CA ALA A 130 -2.37 -14.49 14.91
C ALA A 130 -1.12 -13.77 14.36
N THR A 131 -0.52 -14.37 13.33
CA THR A 131 0.42 -13.71 12.42
C THR A 131 -0.22 -13.70 11.05
N ILE A 132 -0.44 -12.50 10.51
CA ILE A 132 -1.36 -12.29 9.38
C ILE A 132 -0.59 -11.63 8.24
N LEU A 133 -0.64 -12.24 7.06
CA LEU A 133 -0.15 -11.68 5.81
C LEU A 133 -1.30 -10.92 5.14
N THR A 134 -1.06 -9.68 4.74
CA THR A 134 -2.00 -8.93 3.90
C THR A 134 -1.88 -9.32 2.44
N ASP A 135 -3.02 -9.27 1.74
CA ASP A 135 -3.09 -9.52 0.31
C ASP A 135 -2.40 -8.42 -0.51
N SER A 136 -2.46 -8.55 -1.84
CA SER A 136 -1.91 -7.57 -2.78
C SER A 136 -2.57 -6.19 -2.71
N ASN A 137 -3.71 -6.08 -2.01
CA ASN A 137 -4.42 -4.83 -1.76
C ASN A 137 -4.15 -4.28 -0.34
N GLY A 138 -3.31 -4.96 0.45
CA GLY A 138 -2.99 -4.54 1.81
C GLY A 138 -4.06 -4.86 2.84
N PHE A 139 -4.95 -5.82 2.58
CA PHE A 139 -6.01 -6.23 3.49
C PHE A 139 -5.87 -7.67 3.96
N SER A 140 -6.43 -7.95 5.14
CA SER A 140 -6.64 -9.31 5.62
C SER A 140 -7.82 -9.35 6.60
N VAL A 141 -8.38 -10.55 6.83
CA VAL A 141 -9.50 -10.77 7.75
C VAL A 141 -9.14 -11.89 8.73
N PHE A 142 -9.46 -11.68 10.00
CA PHE A 142 -9.32 -12.67 11.07
C PHE A 142 -10.62 -12.79 11.86
N SER A 143 -11.01 -14.01 12.22
CA SER A 143 -12.20 -14.28 13.05
C SER A 143 -11.77 -14.67 14.46
N ASP A 144 -12.09 -13.85 15.46
CA ASP A 144 -11.88 -14.16 16.87
C ASP A 144 -13.15 -14.76 17.48
N THR A 145 -13.15 -16.09 17.64
CA THR A 145 -14.25 -16.86 18.22
C THR A 145 -14.19 -16.96 19.74
N ASN A 146 -13.11 -16.51 20.37
CA ASN A 146 -12.89 -16.61 21.82
C ASN A 146 -13.45 -15.40 22.56
N THR A 147 -14.63 -14.92 22.14
CA THR A 147 -15.17 -13.60 22.50
C THR A 147 -16.56 -13.65 23.13
N THR A 148 -17.28 -14.76 22.97
CA THR A 148 -18.71 -14.89 23.32
C THR A 148 -19.03 -14.77 24.81
N SER A 149 -18.09 -15.11 25.70
CA SER A 149 -18.25 -15.02 27.16
C SER A 149 -17.52 -13.83 27.79
N LEU A 150 -16.84 -13.00 26.98
CA LEU A 150 -15.98 -11.93 27.46
C LEU A 150 -16.74 -10.61 27.62
N LYS A 151 -16.48 -9.89 28.71
CA LYS A 151 -17.00 -8.53 28.92
C LYS A 151 -16.25 -7.48 28.10
N ALA A 152 -14.99 -7.73 27.78
CA ALA A 152 -14.14 -6.88 26.96
C ALA A 152 -13.02 -7.69 26.30
N ARG A 153 -12.62 -7.26 25.10
CA ARG A 153 -11.49 -7.80 24.35
C ARG A 153 -10.79 -6.65 23.63
N TYR A 154 -9.50 -6.49 23.86
CA TYR A 154 -8.69 -5.41 23.31
C TYR A 154 -7.67 -5.97 22.34
N TYR A 155 -7.32 -5.19 21.32
CA TYR A 155 -6.45 -5.61 20.23
C TYR A 155 -5.37 -4.58 19.94
N ARG A 156 -4.21 -5.03 19.47
CA ARG A 156 -3.17 -4.17 18.88
C ARG A 156 -2.44 -4.90 17.75
N LEU A 157 -1.89 -4.12 16.83
CA LEU A 157 -0.99 -4.59 15.79
C LEU A 157 0.45 -4.22 16.12
N SER A 158 1.36 -5.10 15.73
CA SER A 158 2.78 -4.76 15.60
C SER A 158 3.34 -5.40 14.35
N LEU A 159 4.41 -4.81 13.81
CA LEU A 159 5.28 -5.51 12.88
C LEU A 159 6.09 -6.58 13.65
N PRO A 160 6.57 -7.64 12.98
CA PRO A 160 7.38 -8.70 13.59
C PRO A 160 8.65 -8.21 14.28
#